data_AF-A0A945ZF81-F1
#
_entry.id   AF-A0A945ZF81-F1
#
_cell.length_a   1.000
_cell.length_b   1.000
_cell.length_c   1.000
_cell.angle_alpha   90.00
_cell.angle_beta   90.00
_cell.angle_gamma   90.00
#
_symmetry.space_group_name_H-M   'P 1'
#
loop_
_entity.id
_entity.type
_entity.pdbx_description
1 polymer ?
#
loop_
_entity_poly.entity_id
_entity_poly.type
_entity_poly.pdbx_seq_one_letter_code
_entity_poly.pdbx_strand_id
1 'polypeptide(L)'
;MAAETQKLSIDQAITVAMRAYSSGANERAGELLAGVLRVRPDSGPALHLLSLNEAAQNKPAAAKQRLRQSLISHPNAHLPWVHLGIRRRQADDSDAAVAAFDRSLAIAPSDAYALVALAGVMLDRDDKRGAIRCARAATIVNPSNVDALSVLTQVARSRGDDHRRAVLLARALVLRPDDVELNREFAACLNTDGELEKAEFVLRQCLKVAPKSLAPAHDLAILLHENGRTREAEETLVLALAGGDESASGALMLAEFRSAGGRLELGSEAMAEADPGTVRALARLIYIEGQADAAIDLLEKLLEIIPRDLDTVAHLCEVLLDYGDLRRAESILSEHNYDDQRLASLIEEAAVIRARDAADAQFVVSPAQERSSPLTSDAALLGHVAKSLDTSALNIDPCPYRFATSLLEQGVYNRIMRNMPDPSLAGWGGNSDYPDRGMLGIDVEWGDGVWREALSAFTSEAFTDLAVEALNAGEFRAYLEAEGCRLVSSAHVTMDRQNYALGPHRDHASRFATLLLYLPRDDTDSELGTSLYKPIVPMPRLDHGKHHAFKKFERVATIPFLPNSGILFLNFGPSYHGVEPISRPALRPMLQATIYIEQVR
;
A
#
# COMPACT_ATOMS: atom_id res chain seq x y z
N MET A 1 20.63 -40.06 -58.64
CA MET A 1 21.36 -40.65 -57.50
C MET A 1 20.53 -40.42 -56.26
N ALA A 2 19.98 -41.49 -55.70
CA ALA A 2 19.20 -41.45 -54.48
C ALA A 2 20.11 -41.00 -53.32
N ALA A 3 19.76 -39.90 -52.66
CA ALA A 3 20.40 -39.52 -51.41
C ALA A 3 19.98 -40.55 -50.37
N GLU A 4 20.92 -41.41 -49.96
CA GLU A 4 20.75 -42.34 -48.85
C GLU A 4 20.29 -41.55 -47.62
N THR A 5 19.03 -41.75 -47.23
CA THR A 5 18.50 -41.30 -45.95
C THR A 5 19.26 -42.06 -44.88
N GLN A 6 20.32 -41.44 -44.35
CA GLN A 6 21.11 -42.00 -43.27
C GLN A 6 20.16 -42.27 -42.09
N LYS A 7 19.87 -43.55 -41.82
CA LYS A 7 19.01 -43.96 -40.70
C LYS A 7 19.69 -43.50 -39.41
N LEU A 8 19.13 -42.49 -38.77
CA LEU A 8 19.57 -42.03 -37.46
C LEU A 8 19.49 -43.19 -36.47
N SER A 9 20.51 -43.33 -35.62
CA SER A 9 20.40 -44.19 -34.45
C SER A 9 19.30 -43.67 -33.50
N ILE A 10 18.84 -44.51 -32.57
CA ILE A 10 17.82 -44.10 -31.60
C ILE A 10 18.27 -42.86 -30.80
N ASP A 11 19.52 -42.83 -30.36
CA ASP A 11 20.05 -41.71 -29.56
C ASP A 11 20.22 -40.43 -30.40
N GLN A 12 20.57 -40.57 -31.68
CA GLN A 12 20.61 -39.46 -32.62
C GLN A 12 19.20 -38.92 -32.87
N ALA A 13 18.20 -39.79 -33.03
CA ALA A 13 16.81 -39.39 -33.21
C ALA A 13 16.25 -38.65 -31.98
N ILE A 14 16.55 -39.12 -30.76
CA ILE A 14 16.18 -38.42 -29.51
C ILE A 14 16.87 -37.05 -29.43
N THR A 15 18.16 -36.97 -29.80
CA THR A 15 18.91 -35.70 -29.82
C THR A 15 18.29 -34.69 -30.79
N VAL A 16 17.93 -35.13 -32.00
CA VAL A 16 17.28 -34.27 -33.00
C VAL A 16 15.87 -33.87 -32.54
N ALA A 17 15.12 -34.78 -31.92
CA ALA A 17 13.82 -34.48 -31.34
C ALA A 17 13.93 -33.43 -30.22
N MET A 18 14.98 -33.51 -29.39
CA MET A 18 15.22 -32.52 -28.32
C MET A 18 15.46 -31.13 -28.90
N ARG A 19 16.29 -31.02 -29.94
CA ARG A 19 16.51 -29.74 -30.64
C ARG A 19 15.21 -29.22 -31.28
N ALA A 20 14.44 -30.11 -31.90
CA ALA A 20 13.15 -29.73 -32.48
C ALA A 20 12.19 -29.18 -31.42
N TYR A 21 12.08 -29.85 -30.28
CA TYR A 21 11.31 -29.39 -29.12
C TYR A 21 11.82 -28.03 -28.60
N SER A 22 13.12 -27.87 -28.39
CA SER A 22 13.71 -26.59 -27.94
C SER A 22 13.49 -25.43 -28.93
N SER A 23 13.33 -25.73 -30.23
CA SER A 23 13.02 -24.73 -31.25
C SER A 23 11.51 -24.45 -31.43
N GLY A 24 10.64 -25.08 -30.64
CA GLY A 24 9.18 -24.96 -30.75
C GLY A 24 8.55 -25.78 -31.88
N ALA A 25 9.34 -26.56 -32.63
CA ALA A 25 8.87 -27.45 -33.68
C ALA A 25 8.24 -28.74 -33.09
N ASN A 26 7.17 -28.55 -32.32
CA ASN A 26 6.53 -29.56 -31.48
C ASN A 26 5.95 -30.75 -32.27
N GLU A 27 5.41 -30.51 -33.47
CA GLU A 27 4.90 -31.58 -34.34
C GLU A 27 6.05 -32.49 -34.80
N ARG A 28 7.13 -31.91 -35.33
CA ARG A 28 8.32 -32.64 -35.77
C ARG A 28 8.98 -33.40 -34.62
N ALA A 29 9.07 -32.79 -33.43
CA ALA A 29 9.57 -33.47 -32.24
C ALA A 29 8.71 -34.70 -31.91
N GLY A 30 7.39 -34.57 -32.00
CA GLY A 30 6.44 -35.66 -31.75
C GLY A 30 6.60 -36.82 -32.73
N GLU A 31 6.74 -36.54 -34.03
CA GLU A 31 6.95 -37.56 -35.06
C GLU A 31 8.24 -38.36 -34.85
N LEU A 32 9.34 -37.66 -34.55
CA LEU A 32 10.63 -38.29 -34.27
C LEU A 32 10.56 -39.21 -33.05
N LEU A 33 9.90 -38.75 -31.98
CA LEU A 33 9.71 -39.52 -30.75
C LEU A 33 8.79 -40.72 -30.95
N ALA A 34 7.71 -40.57 -31.72
CA ALA A 34 6.86 -41.70 -32.12
C ALA A 34 7.64 -42.73 -32.95
N GLY A 35 8.54 -42.26 -33.83
CA GLY A 35 9.48 -43.11 -34.55
C GLY A 35 10.39 -43.93 -33.62
N VAL A 36 10.97 -43.29 -32.60
CA VAL A 36 11.79 -43.95 -31.58
C VAL A 36 10.98 -44.99 -30.80
N LEU A 37 9.78 -44.62 -30.34
CA LEU A 37 8.93 -45.48 -29.51
C LEU A 37 8.33 -46.67 -30.28
N ARG A 38 8.24 -46.61 -31.62
CA ARG A 38 7.89 -47.79 -32.43
C ARG A 38 8.98 -48.86 -32.41
N VAL A 39 10.24 -48.46 -32.29
CA VAL A 39 11.40 -49.37 -32.27
C VAL A 39 11.76 -49.78 -30.84
N ARG A 40 11.67 -48.84 -29.89
CA ARG A 40 11.94 -49.05 -28.46
C ARG A 40 10.80 -48.45 -27.61
N PRO A 41 9.70 -49.20 -27.39
CA PRO A 41 8.50 -48.71 -26.71
C PRO A 41 8.72 -48.25 -25.26
N ASP A 42 9.76 -48.76 -24.61
CA ASP A 42 10.13 -48.53 -23.21
C ASP A 42 11.30 -47.53 -23.06
N SER A 43 11.62 -46.78 -24.12
CA SER A 43 12.67 -45.76 -24.06
C SER A 43 12.28 -44.63 -23.10
N GLY A 44 12.79 -44.68 -21.86
CA GLY A 44 12.56 -43.65 -20.84
C GLY A 44 12.86 -42.24 -21.33
N PRO A 45 14.05 -41.95 -21.91
CA PRO A 45 14.36 -40.62 -22.43
C PRO A 45 13.38 -40.13 -23.52
N ALA A 46 12.94 -41.01 -24.41
CA ALA A 46 11.96 -40.64 -25.44
C ALA A 46 10.55 -40.42 -24.85
N LEU A 47 10.13 -41.26 -23.89
CA LEU A 47 8.87 -41.09 -23.16
C LEU A 47 8.85 -39.78 -22.36
N HIS A 48 9.95 -39.45 -21.70
CA HIS A 48 10.12 -38.19 -20.97
C HIS A 48 10.05 -37.00 -21.92
N LEU A 49 10.83 -36.98 -23.00
CA LEU A 49 10.82 -35.86 -23.95
C LEU A 49 9.46 -35.72 -24.66
N LEU A 50 8.78 -36.83 -24.95
CA LEU A 50 7.42 -36.80 -25.50
C LEU A 50 6.42 -36.21 -24.52
N SER A 51 6.56 -36.50 -23.22
CA SER A 51 5.72 -35.87 -22.19
C SER A 51 5.86 -34.34 -22.16
N LEU A 52 7.08 -33.82 -22.35
CA LEU A 52 7.32 -32.38 -22.41
C LEU A 52 6.68 -31.76 -23.66
N ASN A 53 6.85 -32.43 -24.80
CA ASN A 53 6.29 -32.00 -26.07
C ASN A 53 4.74 -31.99 -26.07
N GLU A 54 4.11 -33.07 -25.59
CA GLU A 54 2.65 -33.15 -25.48
C GLU A 54 2.09 -32.09 -24.53
N ALA A 55 2.80 -31.79 -23.44
CA ALA A 55 2.37 -30.74 -22.53
C ALA A 55 2.50 -29.33 -23.14
N ALA A 56 3.53 -29.08 -23.97
CA ALA A 56 3.65 -27.83 -24.73
C ALA A 56 2.52 -27.65 -25.77
N GLN A 57 1.92 -28.75 -26.23
CA GLN A 57 0.76 -28.77 -27.12
C GLN A 57 -0.59 -28.75 -26.38
N ASN A 58 -0.59 -28.38 -25.09
CA ASN A 58 -1.79 -28.36 -24.23
C ASN A 58 -2.51 -29.72 -24.13
N LYS A 59 -1.76 -30.83 -24.09
CA LYS A 59 -2.28 -32.21 -23.89
C LYS A 59 -1.85 -32.77 -22.51
N PRO A 60 -2.33 -32.21 -21.38
CA PRO A 60 -1.81 -32.52 -20.04
C PRO A 60 -2.05 -33.97 -19.60
N ALA A 61 -3.15 -34.59 -20.01
CA ALA A 61 -3.46 -35.98 -19.65
C ALA A 61 -2.48 -36.98 -20.31
N ALA A 62 -2.20 -36.80 -21.61
CA ALA A 62 -1.24 -37.61 -22.35
C ALA A 62 0.17 -37.43 -21.78
N ALA A 63 0.58 -36.18 -21.54
CA ALA A 63 1.88 -35.87 -20.94
C ALA A 63 2.08 -36.58 -19.59
N LYS A 64 1.07 -36.54 -18.71
CA LYS A 64 1.12 -37.22 -17.40
C LYS A 64 1.25 -38.74 -17.56
N GLN A 65 0.58 -39.34 -18.54
CA GLN A 65 0.70 -40.77 -18.84
C GLN A 65 2.11 -41.12 -19.34
N ARG A 66 2.66 -40.36 -20.30
CA ARG A 66 4.02 -40.58 -20.83
C ARG A 66 5.09 -40.44 -19.76
N LEU A 67 4.94 -39.45 -18.88
CA LEU A 67 5.86 -39.22 -17.79
C LEU A 67 5.86 -40.38 -16.77
N ARG A 68 4.68 -40.94 -16.45
CA ARG A 68 4.58 -42.16 -15.64
C ARG A 68 5.24 -43.36 -16.30
N GLN A 69 5.04 -43.54 -17.60
CA GLN A 69 5.70 -44.61 -18.36
C GLN A 69 7.23 -44.46 -18.33
N SER A 70 7.74 -43.24 -18.49
CA SER A 70 9.18 -42.96 -18.38
C SER A 70 9.74 -43.36 -17.00
N LEU A 71 9.01 -43.06 -15.93
CA LEU A 71 9.41 -43.36 -14.56
C LEU A 71 9.38 -44.87 -14.24
N ILE A 72 8.46 -45.62 -14.86
CA ILE A 72 8.44 -47.09 -14.77
C ILE A 72 9.66 -47.68 -15.48
N SER A 73 9.97 -47.19 -16.69
CA SER A 73 11.09 -47.71 -17.47
C SER A 73 12.46 -47.33 -16.90
N HIS A 74 12.61 -46.14 -16.32
CA HIS A 74 13.88 -45.62 -15.81
C HIS A 74 13.67 -44.91 -14.45
N PRO A 75 13.44 -45.65 -13.35
CA PRO A 75 13.10 -45.07 -12.05
C PRO A 75 14.23 -44.23 -11.43
N ASN A 76 15.48 -44.48 -11.83
CA ASN A 76 16.67 -43.78 -11.35
C ASN A 76 17.02 -42.54 -12.20
N ALA A 77 16.15 -42.11 -13.12
CA ALA A 77 16.33 -40.87 -13.85
C ALA A 77 15.70 -39.70 -13.07
N HIS A 78 16.50 -38.71 -12.69
CA HIS A 78 16.04 -37.58 -11.86
C HIS A 78 15.11 -36.59 -12.62
N LEU A 79 15.41 -36.21 -13.87
CA LEU A 79 14.62 -35.21 -14.62
C LEU A 79 13.13 -35.54 -14.75
N PRO A 80 12.70 -36.78 -15.07
CA PRO A 80 11.28 -37.13 -15.08
C PRO A 80 10.56 -36.90 -13.73
N TRP A 81 11.26 -37.09 -12.60
CA TRP A 81 10.72 -36.75 -11.28
C TRP A 81 10.55 -35.25 -11.10
N VAL A 82 11.51 -34.43 -11.56
CA VAL A 82 11.38 -32.96 -11.53
C VAL A 82 10.16 -32.49 -12.31
N HIS A 83 10.02 -32.97 -13.54
CA HIS A 83 8.88 -32.59 -14.37
C HIS A 83 7.55 -33.11 -13.83
N LEU A 84 7.55 -34.23 -13.11
CA LEU A 84 6.35 -34.70 -12.41
C LEU A 84 5.99 -33.73 -11.28
N GLY A 85 6.99 -33.29 -10.50
CA GLY A 85 6.81 -32.29 -9.45
C GLY A 85 6.23 -30.98 -9.98
N ILE A 86 6.76 -30.46 -11.08
CA ILE A 86 6.24 -29.23 -11.73
C ILE A 86 4.78 -29.39 -12.13
N ARG A 87 4.42 -30.53 -12.73
CA ARG A 87 3.03 -30.80 -13.13
C ARG A 87 2.09 -30.96 -11.95
N ARG A 88 2.58 -31.48 -10.82
CA ARG A 88 1.81 -31.57 -9.57
C ARG A 88 1.60 -30.21 -8.94
N ARG A 89 2.64 -29.37 -8.90
CA ARG A 89 2.54 -27.96 -8.48
C ARG A 89 1.50 -27.19 -9.30
N GLN A 90 1.55 -27.32 -10.63
CA GLN A 90 0.56 -26.70 -11.53
C GLN A 90 -0.87 -27.20 -11.34
N ALA A 91 -1.04 -28.41 -10.81
CA ALA A 91 -2.35 -28.99 -10.48
C ALA A 91 -2.75 -28.72 -9.02
N ASP A 92 -2.06 -27.80 -8.34
CA ASP A 92 -2.23 -27.43 -6.93
C ASP A 92 -2.06 -28.61 -5.94
N ASP A 93 -1.43 -29.70 -6.39
CA ASP A 93 -1.14 -30.90 -5.60
C ASP A 93 0.26 -30.78 -4.99
N SER A 94 0.39 -29.86 -4.04
CA SER A 94 1.68 -29.47 -3.48
C SER A 94 2.40 -30.61 -2.74
N ASP A 95 1.67 -31.53 -2.08
CA ASP A 95 2.29 -32.68 -1.40
C ASP A 95 2.91 -33.66 -2.40
N ALA A 96 2.20 -33.99 -3.47
CA ALA A 96 2.75 -34.83 -4.52
C ALA A 96 3.90 -34.14 -5.26
N ALA A 97 3.88 -32.81 -5.36
CA ALA A 97 4.98 -32.04 -5.93
C ALA A 97 6.25 -32.18 -5.10
N VAL A 98 6.17 -31.93 -3.78
CA VAL A 98 7.30 -32.10 -2.85
C VAL A 98 7.84 -33.53 -2.92
N ALA A 99 6.97 -34.54 -2.84
CA ALA A 99 7.39 -35.93 -2.90
C ALA A 99 8.14 -36.28 -4.21
N ALA A 100 7.72 -35.71 -5.35
CA ALA A 100 8.39 -35.91 -6.62
C ALA A 100 9.76 -35.20 -6.66
N PHE A 101 9.86 -33.97 -6.15
CA PHE A 101 11.13 -33.27 -6.06
C PHE A 101 12.11 -33.94 -5.10
N ASP A 102 11.65 -34.41 -3.94
CA ASP A 102 12.47 -35.16 -2.99
C ASP A 102 13.02 -36.45 -3.61
N ARG A 103 12.22 -37.15 -4.43
CA ARG A 103 12.69 -38.31 -5.18
C ARG A 103 13.75 -37.93 -6.21
N SER A 104 13.59 -36.80 -6.91
CA SER A 104 14.61 -36.30 -7.82
C SER A 104 15.91 -35.98 -7.08
N LEU A 105 15.83 -35.26 -5.96
CA LEU A 105 16.98 -34.82 -5.17
C LEU A 105 17.67 -35.97 -4.43
N ALA A 106 16.96 -37.05 -4.11
CA ALA A 106 17.57 -38.27 -3.60
C ALA A 106 18.45 -38.97 -4.67
N ILE A 107 18.12 -38.83 -5.95
CA ILE A 107 18.89 -39.39 -7.08
C ILE A 107 20.02 -38.42 -7.47
N ALA A 108 19.73 -37.13 -7.54
CA ALA A 108 20.65 -36.07 -7.93
C ALA A 108 20.59 -34.90 -6.94
N PRO A 109 21.35 -34.97 -5.81
CA PRO A 109 21.30 -33.94 -4.76
C PRO A 109 21.75 -32.55 -5.21
N SER A 110 22.53 -32.47 -6.30
CA SER A 110 23.03 -31.23 -6.89
C SER A 110 22.24 -30.80 -8.14
N ASP A 111 20.99 -31.23 -8.31
CA ASP A 111 20.14 -30.70 -9.36
C ASP A 111 19.59 -29.32 -8.94
N ALA A 112 20.25 -28.25 -9.42
CA ALA A 112 19.84 -26.88 -9.15
C ALA A 112 18.42 -26.57 -9.68
N TYR A 113 17.99 -27.22 -10.77
CA TYR A 113 16.65 -27.00 -11.33
C TYR A 113 15.58 -27.61 -10.42
N ALA A 114 15.80 -28.81 -9.90
CA ALA A 114 14.92 -29.41 -8.89
C ALA A 114 14.87 -28.59 -7.59
N LEU A 115 16.02 -28.09 -7.11
CA LEU A 115 16.10 -27.26 -5.90
C LEU A 115 15.31 -25.95 -6.05
N VAL A 116 15.40 -25.27 -7.20
CA VAL A 116 14.62 -24.05 -7.47
C VAL A 116 13.13 -24.37 -7.57
N ALA A 117 12.76 -25.44 -8.29
CA ALA A 117 11.36 -25.83 -8.45
C ALA A 117 10.71 -26.20 -7.09
N LEU A 118 11.45 -26.90 -6.23
CA LEU A 118 11.03 -27.18 -4.85
C LEU A 118 10.90 -25.89 -4.03
N ALA A 119 11.83 -24.95 -4.17
CA ALA A 119 11.75 -23.65 -3.49
C ALA A 119 10.47 -22.88 -3.89
N GLY A 120 10.06 -22.97 -5.15
CA GLY A 120 8.79 -22.43 -5.63
C GLY A 120 7.56 -23.06 -4.96
N VAL A 121 7.54 -24.39 -4.78
CA VAL A 121 6.44 -25.04 -4.02
C VAL A 121 6.42 -24.59 -2.56
N MET A 122 7.59 -24.40 -1.95
CA MET A 122 7.67 -23.90 -0.57
C MET A 122 7.11 -22.49 -0.45
N LEU A 123 7.32 -21.64 -1.46
CA LEU A 123 6.70 -20.30 -1.52
C LEU A 123 5.18 -20.36 -1.66
N ASP A 124 4.66 -21.23 -2.54
CA ASP A 124 3.19 -21.41 -2.69
C ASP A 124 2.54 -21.86 -1.37
N ARG A 125 3.31 -22.54 -0.51
CA ARG A 125 2.91 -22.99 0.84
C ARG A 125 3.14 -21.96 1.95
N ASP A 126 3.62 -20.77 1.62
CA ASP A 126 4.13 -19.77 2.57
C ASP A 126 5.25 -20.27 3.51
N ASP A 127 5.89 -21.41 3.21
CA ASP A 127 7.10 -21.87 3.89
C ASP A 127 8.34 -21.11 3.39
N LYS A 128 8.44 -19.85 3.81
CA LYS A 128 9.57 -18.97 3.52
C LYS A 128 10.91 -19.56 3.99
N ARG A 129 10.92 -20.39 5.05
CA ARG A 129 12.15 -21.03 5.55
C ARG A 129 12.59 -22.15 4.61
N GLY A 130 11.66 -23.00 4.17
CA GLY A 130 11.90 -24.05 3.17
C GLY A 130 12.37 -23.48 1.85
N ALA A 131 11.73 -22.42 1.36
CA ALA A 131 12.12 -21.72 0.14
C ALA A 131 13.57 -21.23 0.21
N ILE A 132 13.96 -20.56 1.30
CA ILE A 132 15.34 -20.09 1.50
C ILE A 132 16.34 -21.25 1.50
N ARG A 133 16.04 -22.36 2.20
CA ARG A 133 16.95 -23.52 2.24
C ARG A 133 17.21 -24.07 0.84
N CYS A 134 16.15 -24.31 0.08
CA CYS A 134 16.23 -24.88 -1.27
C CYS A 134 16.92 -23.93 -2.24
N ALA A 135 16.54 -22.65 -2.24
CA ALA A 135 17.15 -21.65 -3.13
C ALA A 135 18.63 -21.40 -2.78
N ARG A 136 19.02 -21.37 -1.49
CA ARG A 136 20.43 -21.28 -1.11
C ARG A 136 21.22 -22.50 -1.57
N ALA A 137 20.68 -23.71 -1.41
CA ALA A 137 21.31 -24.92 -1.93
C ALA A 137 21.51 -24.83 -3.46
N ALA A 138 20.51 -24.33 -4.20
CA ALA A 138 20.64 -24.11 -5.64
C ALA A 138 21.76 -23.11 -5.99
N THR A 139 21.91 -22.03 -5.21
CA THR A 139 23.00 -21.05 -5.42
C THR A 139 24.39 -21.57 -5.05
N ILE A 140 24.51 -22.57 -4.17
CA ILE A 140 25.78 -23.24 -3.88
C ILE A 140 26.20 -24.13 -5.05
N VAL A 141 25.23 -24.88 -5.61
CA VAL A 141 25.44 -25.75 -6.76
C VAL A 141 25.74 -24.94 -8.02
N ASN A 142 24.94 -23.90 -8.28
CA ASN A 142 25.11 -23.01 -9.41
C ASN A 142 24.99 -21.54 -8.94
N PRO A 143 26.12 -20.87 -8.67
CA PRO A 143 26.13 -19.47 -8.24
C PRO A 143 25.54 -18.49 -9.26
N SER A 144 25.39 -18.90 -10.52
CA SER A 144 24.84 -18.11 -11.63
C SER A 144 23.37 -18.42 -11.93
N ASN A 145 22.69 -19.15 -11.05
CA ASN A 145 21.28 -19.46 -11.22
C ASN A 145 20.40 -18.26 -10.83
N VAL A 146 19.94 -17.50 -11.83
CA VAL A 146 19.08 -16.33 -11.63
C VAL A 146 17.75 -16.70 -10.97
N ASP A 147 17.13 -17.82 -11.33
CA ASP A 147 15.85 -18.22 -10.77
C ASP A 147 15.94 -18.51 -9.26
N ALA A 148 17.08 -19.06 -8.82
CA ALA A 148 17.36 -19.21 -7.38
C ALA A 148 17.54 -17.87 -6.67
N LEU A 149 18.17 -16.88 -7.32
CA LEU A 149 18.28 -15.52 -6.79
C LEU A 149 16.90 -14.85 -6.72
N SER A 150 16.06 -14.99 -7.74
CA SER A 150 14.70 -14.46 -7.77
C SER A 150 13.84 -15.00 -6.61
N VAL A 151 13.93 -16.30 -6.31
CA VAL A 151 13.24 -16.87 -5.13
C VAL A 151 13.73 -16.21 -3.84
N LEU A 152 15.04 -16.02 -3.67
CA LEU A 152 15.57 -15.35 -2.48
C LEU A 152 15.15 -13.88 -2.40
N THR A 153 15.10 -13.18 -3.53
CA THR A 153 14.62 -11.79 -3.65
C THR A 153 13.15 -11.69 -3.25
N GLN A 154 12.30 -12.59 -3.74
CA GLN A 154 10.88 -12.64 -3.38
C GLN A 154 10.68 -12.87 -1.88
N VAL A 155 11.46 -13.77 -1.28
CA VAL A 155 11.41 -13.97 0.17
C VAL A 155 11.88 -12.72 0.93
N ALA A 156 12.95 -12.05 0.48
CA ALA A 156 13.42 -10.81 1.09
C ALA A 156 12.35 -9.70 1.03
N ARG A 157 11.69 -9.54 -0.14
CA ARG A 157 10.54 -8.64 -0.32
C ARG A 157 9.43 -8.92 0.68
N SER A 158 9.03 -10.19 0.82
CA SER A 158 7.95 -10.61 1.74
C SER A 158 8.28 -10.40 3.23
N ARG A 159 9.51 -9.99 3.56
CA ARG A 159 9.99 -9.71 4.91
C ARG A 159 10.31 -8.22 5.12
N GLY A 160 10.14 -7.38 4.11
CA GLY A 160 10.59 -5.97 4.15
C GLY A 160 12.11 -5.81 4.29
N ASP A 161 12.90 -6.82 3.91
CA ASP A 161 14.37 -6.76 3.97
C ASP A 161 14.92 -6.19 2.65
N ASP A 162 14.67 -4.90 2.41
CA ASP A 162 14.99 -4.23 1.14
C ASP A 162 16.50 -4.15 0.86
N HIS A 163 17.32 -4.02 1.90
CA HIS A 163 18.78 -4.08 1.76
C HIS A 163 19.24 -5.42 1.16
N ARG A 164 18.72 -6.54 1.70
CA ARG A 164 19.06 -7.86 1.19
C ARG A 164 18.46 -8.10 -0.19
N ARG A 165 17.27 -7.57 -0.45
CA ARG A 165 16.63 -7.59 -1.77
C ARG A 165 17.54 -6.92 -2.81
N ALA A 166 18.03 -5.72 -2.53
CA ALA A 166 18.94 -4.97 -3.41
C ALA A 166 20.25 -5.73 -3.70
N VAL A 167 20.86 -6.36 -2.71
CA VAL A 167 22.08 -7.18 -2.89
C VAL A 167 21.83 -8.39 -3.79
N LEU A 168 20.69 -9.07 -3.64
CA LEU A 168 20.33 -10.22 -4.45
C LEU A 168 20.02 -9.82 -5.90
N LEU A 169 19.31 -8.71 -6.08
CA LEU A 169 19.01 -8.13 -7.39
C LEU A 169 20.29 -7.69 -8.11
N ALA A 170 21.21 -7.00 -7.43
CA ALA A 170 22.50 -6.63 -8.00
C ALA A 170 23.29 -7.86 -8.49
N ARG A 171 23.27 -8.97 -7.75
CA ARG A 171 23.89 -10.23 -8.19
C ARG A 171 23.20 -10.82 -9.42
N ALA A 172 21.87 -10.76 -9.49
CA ALA A 172 21.11 -11.24 -10.66
C ALA A 172 21.37 -10.37 -11.89
N LEU A 173 21.49 -9.05 -11.72
CA LEU A 173 21.79 -8.09 -12.78
C LEU A 173 23.21 -8.22 -13.35
N VAL A 174 24.20 -8.67 -12.55
CA VAL A 174 25.52 -9.03 -13.10
C VAL A 174 25.41 -10.17 -14.14
N LEU A 175 24.43 -11.05 -13.99
CA LEU A 175 24.22 -12.20 -14.87
C LEU A 175 23.30 -11.86 -16.06
N ARG A 176 22.33 -10.97 -15.84
CA ARG A 176 21.39 -10.48 -16.86
C ARG A 176 21.25 -8.96 -16.76
N PRO A 177 22.20 -8.19 -17.32
CA PRO A 177 22.23 -6.73 -17.15
C PRO A 177 21.05 -6.01 -17.80
N ASP A 178 20.51 -6.57 -18.88
CA ASP A 178 19.42 -5.97 -19.66
C ASP A 178 18.03 -6.54 -19.30
N ASP A 179 17.92 -7.32 -18.22
CA ASP A 179 16.65 -7.87 -17.77
C ASP A 179 15.77 -6.76 -17.18
N VAL A 180 14.71 -6.41 -17.91
CA VAL A 180 13.83 -5.29 -17.58
C VAL A 180 13.18 -5.49 -16.20
N GLU A 181 12.75 -6.70 -15.87
CA GLU A 181 12.04 -6.95 -14.61
C GLU A 181 12.99 -6.88 -13.41
N LEU A 182 14.18 -7.45 -13.52
CA LEU A 182 15.20 -7.33 -12.47
C LEU A 182 15.63 -5.88 -12.24
N ASN A 183 15.77 -5.10 -13.31
CA ASN A 183 16.11 -3.68 -13.20
C ASN A 183 14.97 -2.85 -12.58
N ARG A 184 13.70 -3.18 -12.87
CA ARG A 184 12.53 -2.55 -12.21
C ARG A 184 12.49 -2.85 -10.72
N GLU A 185 12.65 -4.13 -10.33
CA GLU A 185 12.68 -4.50 -8.92
C GLU A 185 13.85 -3.84 -8.17
N PHE A 186 14.99 -3.65 -8.85
CA PHE A 186 16.16 -2.97 -8.30
C PHE A 186 15.95 -1.46 -8.17
N ALA A 187 15.33 -0.82 -9.17
CA ALA A 187 14.93 0.58 -9.10
C ALA A 187 13.94 0.82 -7.96
N ALA A 188 13.01 -0.11 -7.71
CA ALA A 188 12.11 -0.03 -6.56
C ALA A 188 12.86 -0.11 -5.22
N CYS A 189 13.91 -0.94 -5.10
CA CYS A 189 14.79 -0.92 -3.91
C CYS A 189 15.48 0.44 -3.75
N LEU A 190 16.03 0.98 -4.84
CA LEU A 190 16.72 2.27 -4.83
C LEU A 190 15.77 3.41 -4.43
N ASN A 191 14.51 3.37 -4.88
CA ASN A 191 13.50 4.34 -4.47
C ASN A 191 13.24 4.26 -2.97
N THR A 192 13.02 3.06 -2.42
CA THR A 192 12.84 2.85 -0.97
C THR A 192 14.04 3.31 -0.15
N ASP A 193 15.27 3.15 -0.68
CA ASP A 193 16.50 3.62 -0.04
C ASP A 193 16.74 5.14 -0.21
N GLY A 194 15.85 5.86 -0.91
CA GLY A 194 15.96 7.31 -1.17
C GLY A 194 16.97 7.69 -2.26
N GLU A 195 17.49 6.71 -2.99
CA GLU A 195 18.49 6.87 -4.07
C GLU A 195 17.81 7.17 -5.41
N LEU A 196 17.02 8.25 -5.41
CA LEU A 196 16.07 8.62 -6.46
C LEU A 196 16.72 8.77 -7.85
N GLU A 197 17.88 9.44 -7.93
CA GLU A 197 18.58 9.64 -9.20
C GLU A 197 19.08 8.32 -9.79
N LYS A 198 19.46 7.36 -8.93
CA LYS A 198 19.89 6.03 -9.36
C LYS A 198 18.70 5.20 -9.83
N ALA A 199 17.57 5.24 -9.10
CA ALA A 199 16.33 4.59 -9.50
C ALA A 199 15.86 5.08 -10.88
N GLU A 200 15.86 6.40 -11.08
CA GLU A 200 15.48 7.02 -12.36
C GLU A 200 16.43 6.58 -13.48
N PHE A 201 17.75 6.61 -13.23
CA PHE A 201 18.74 6.19 -14.21
C PHE A 201 18.50 4.75 -14.69
N VAL A 202 18.23 3.84 -13.75
CA VAL A 202 17.96 2.41 -14.05
C VAL A 202 16.69 2.27 -14.87
N LEU A 203 15.58 2.90 -14.47
CA LEU A 203 14.31 2.82 -15.21
C LEU A 203 14.40 3.44 -16.61
N ARG A 204 15.18 4.51 -16.78
CA ARG A 204 15.47 5.06 -18.11
C ARG A 204 16.32 4.11 -18.96
N GLN A 205 17.20 3.30 -18.39
CA GLN A 205 17.86 2.23 -19.16
C GLN A 205 16.86 1.14 -19.57
N CYS A 206 15.92 0.76 -18.68
CA CYS A 206 14.86 -0.18 -19.04
C CYS A 206 14.08 0.30 -20.27
N LEU A 207 13.73 1.59 -20.31
CA LEU A 207 13.02 2.20 -21.44
C LEU A 207 13.88 2.36 -22.70
N LYS A 208 15.22 2.33 -22.61
CA LYS A 208 16.06 2.23 -23.82
C LYS A 208 16.02 0.82 -24.41
N VAL A 209 16.00 -0.20 -23.56
CA VAL A 209 15.95 -1.62 -23.98
C VAL A 209 14.55 -1.99 -24.47
N ALA A 210 13.51 -1.54 -23.77
CA ALA A 210 12.11 -1.81 -24.08
C ALA A 210 11.29 -0.49 -24.11
N PRO A 211 11.41 0.32 -25.18
CA PRO A 211 10.79 1.66 -25.26
C PRO A 211 9.26 1.69 -25.22
N LYS A 212 8.62 0.54 -25.46
CA LYS A 212 7.16 0.39 -25.55
C LYS A 212 6.57 -0.34 -24.34
N SER A 213 7.39 -0.65 -23.34
CA SER A 213 6.94 -1.39 -22.16
C SER A 213 6.30 -0.44 -21.15
N LEU A 214 5.02 -0.65 -20.85
CA LEU A 214 4.27 0.16 -19.87
C LEU A 214 4.80 0.00 -18.45
N ALA A 215 5.28 -1.19 -18.08
CA ALA A 215 5.66 -1.50 -16.71
C ALA A 215 6.85 -0.64 -16.18
N PRO A 216 7.99 -0.51 -16.88
CA PRO A 216 9.05 0.42 -16.46
C PRO A 216 8.69 1.89 -16.66
N ALA A 217 7.79 2.22 -17.60
CA ALA A 217 7.30 3.58 -17.81
C ALA A 217 6.46 4.05 -16.62
N HIS A 218 5.61 3.16 -16.11
CA HIS A 218 4.78 3.38 -14.93
C HIS A 218 5.62 3.57 -13.67
N ASP A 219 6.58 2.69 -13.41
CA ASP A 219 7.48 2.84 -12.26
C ASP A 219 8.28 4.15 -12.33
N LEU A 220 8.69 4.57 -13.54
CA LEU A 220 9.38 5.85 -13.73
C LEU A 220 8.43 7.03 -13.52
N ALA A 221 7.18 6.94 -13.98
CA ALA A 221 6.20 7.98 -13.79
C ALA A 221 5.90 8.22 -12.31
N ILE A 222 5.70 7.15 -11.51
CA ILE A 222 5.56 7.25 -10.05
C ILE A 222 6.78 7.96 -9.45
N LEU A 223 7.99 7.50 -9.77
CA LEU A 223 9.22 8.08 -9.24
C LEU A 223 9.37 9.58 -9.59
N LEU A 224 9.05 9.96 -10.83
CA LEU A 224 9.10 11.35 -11.29
C LEU A 224 8.04 12.21 -10.59
N HIS A 225 6.86 11.65 -10.31
CA HIS A 225 5.78 12.33 -9.61
C HIS A 225 6.09 12.62 -8.16
N GLU A 226 6.59 11.62 -7.43
CA GLU A 226 7.04 11.73 -6.05
C GLU A 226 8.10 12.84 -5.91
N ASN A 227 8.86 13.11 -6.98
CA ASN A 227 9.85 14.18 -7.08
C ASN A 227 9.35 15.49 -7.71
N GLY A 228 8.03 15.69 -7.85
CA GLY A 228 7.43 16.92 -8.36
C GLY A 228 7.59 17.16 -9.87
N ARG A 229 8.09 16.17 -10.62
CA ARG A 229 8.25 16.22 -12.09
C ARG A 229 7.07 15.59 -12.82
N THR A 230 5.85 15.95 -12.38
CA THR A 230 4.58 15.38 -12.85
C THR A 230 4.39 15.48 -14.36
N ARG A 231 4.85 16.58 -14.99
CA ARG A 231 4.77 16.74 -16.45
C ARG A 231 5.62 15.71 -17.19
N GLU A 232 6.85 15.46 -16.73
CA GLU A 232 7.73 14.48 -17.36
C GLU A 232 7.25 13.04 -17.14
N ALA A 233 6.63 12.78 -15.99
CA ALA A 233 6.00 11.50 -15.69
C ALA A 233 4.83 11.22 -16.65
N GLU A 234 3.99 12.22 -16.91
CA GLU A 234 2.90 12.14 -17.88
C GLU A 234 3.42 11.90 -19.30
N GLU A 235 4.42 12.68 -19.74
CA GLU A 235 5.08 12.50 -21.03
C GLU A 235 5.68 11.08 -21.17
N THR A 236 6.24 10.53 -20.09
CA THR A 236 6.79 9.16 -20.06
C THR A 236 5.71 8.09 -20.29
N LEU A 237 4.55 8.22 -19.63
CA LEU A 237 3.41 7.32 -19.82
C LEU A 237 2.83 7.43 -21.23
N VAL A 238 2.64 8.65 -21.74
CA VAL A 238 2.11 8.91 -23.09
C VAL A 238 3.02 8.32 -24.17
N LEU A 239 4.33 8.46 -24.04
CA LEU A 239 5.30 7.89 -24.99
C LEU A 239 5.28 6.35 -24.99
N ALA A 240 5.14 5.72 -23.83
CA ALA A 240 5.02 4.27 -23.72
C ALA A 240 3.71 3.76 -24.36
N LEU A 241 2.60 4.49 -24.17
CA LEU A 241 1.28 4.20 -24.74
C LEU A 241 1.25 4.31 -26.27
N ALA A 242 1.81 5.40 -26.82
CA ALA A 242 1.90 5.61 -28.27
C ALA A 242 2.77 4.54 -28.98
N GLY A 243 3.63 3.86 -28.21
CA GLY A 243 4.58 2.88 -28.70
C GLY A 243 3.99 1.50 -28.97
N GLY A 244 3.03 1.03 -28.17
CA GLY A 244 2.40 -0.27 -28.38
C GLY A 244 2.07 -1.00 -27.11
N ASP A 245 0.89 -0.71 -26.57
CA ASP A 245 -0.14 -1.69 -26.20
C ASP A 245 -1.39 -0.86 -25.93
N GLU A 246 -2.38 -0.90 -26.84
CA GLU A 246 -3.67 -0.18 -26.72
C GLU A 246 -4.56 -0.87 -25.66
N SER A 247 -4.05 -1.04 -24.45
CA SER A 247 -4.75 -1.70 -23.36
C SER A 247 -5.38 -0.66 -22.43
N ALA A 248 -6.65 -0.89 -22.07
CA ALA A 248 -7.39 -0.12 -21.06
C ALA A 248 -6.59 0.08 -19.75
N SER A 249 -5.65 -0.83 -19.43
CA SER A 249 -4.76 -0.71 -18.27
C SER A 249 -3.80 0.49 -18.35
N GLY A 250 -3.34 0.85 -19.54
CA GLY A 250 -2.44 1.98 -19.71
C GLY A 250 -3.16 3.33 -19.66
N ALA A 251 -4.39 3.38 -20.15
CA ALA A 251 -5.29 4.52 -19.98
C ALA A 251 -5.70 4.70 -18.50
N LEU A 252 -5.96 3.59 -17.79
CA LEU A 252 -6.25 3.59 -16.34
C LEU A 252 -5.06 4.10 -15.53
N MET A 253 -3.84 3.67 -15.82
CA MET A 253 -2.63 4.17 -15.16
C MET A 253 -2.41 5.68 -15.39
N LEU A 254 -2.68 6.19 -16.60
CA LEU A 254 -2.59 7.63 -16.88
C LEU A 254 -3.70 8.43 -16.17
N ALA A 255 -4.90 7.86 -16.05
CA ALA A 255 -6.00 8.41 -15.28
C ALA A 255 -5.68 8.51 -13.77
N GLU A 256 -5.22 7.41 -13.18
CA GLU A 256 -4.74 7.34 -11.79
C GLU A 256 -3.59 8.34 -11.53
N PHE A 257 -2.67 8.47 -12.49
CA PHE A 257 -1.55 9.39 -12.40
C PHE A 257 -1.97 10.87 -12.41
N ARG A 258 -2.91 11.24 -13.28
CA ARG A 258 -3.46 12.60 -13.33
C ARG A 258 -4.32 12.94 -12.11
N SER A 259 -4.96 11.94 -11.51
CA SER A 259 -5.64 12.08 -10.22
C SER A 259 -4.69 12.46 -9.08
N ALA A 260 -3.58 11.72 -8.93
CA ALA A 260 -2.62 11.93 -7.85
C ALA A 260 -1.94 13.32 -7.88
N GLY A 261 -1.84 13.97 -9.05
CA GLY A 261 -1.22 15.29 -9.22
C GLY A 261 -2.12 16.51 -9.03
N GLY A 262 -3.38 16.33 -8.62
CA GLY A 262 -4.29 17.45 -8.34
C GLY A 262 -4.67 18.28 -9.56
N ARG A 263 -4.47 17.76 -10.77
CA ARG A 263 -4.99 18.33 -12.01
C ARG A 263 -5.63 17.22 -12.83
N LEU A 264 -6.86 16.91 -12.45
CA LEU A 264 -7.76 16.09 -13.23
C LEU A 264 -8.30 16.91 -14.40
N GLU A 265 -7.44 17.18 -15.40
CA GLU A 265 -7.86 17.77 -16.66
C GLU A 265 -7.35 16.91 -17.81
N LEU A 266 -8.27 16.27 -18.54
CA LEU A 266 -8.02 15.90 -19.93
C LEU A 266 -8.08 17.19 -20.75
N GLY A 267 -6.99 17.55 -21.43
CA GLY A 267 -7.02 18.62 -22.42
C GLY A 267 -8.04 18.33 -23.52
N SER A 268 -8.73 19.36 -24.02
CA SER A 268 -9.82 19.23 -25.01
C SER A 268 -9.40 18.48 -26.29
N GLU A 269 -8.15 18.61 -26.71
CA GLU A 269 -7.59 17.88 -27.86
C GLU A 269 -7.46 16.37 -27.58
N ALA A 270 -6.97 15.99 -26.40
CA ALA A 270 -6.84 14.59 -25.99
C ALA A 270 -8.19 13.92 -25.74
N MET A 271 -9.21 14.68 -25.33
CA MET A 271 -10.57 14.18 -25.11
C MET A 271 -11.32 13.90 -26.43
N ALA A 272 -11.04 14.67 -27.49
CA ALA A 272 -11.59 14.44 -28.81
C ALA A 272 -11.03 13.19 -29.50
N GLU A 273 -9.82 12.76 -29.12
CA GLU A 273 -9.15 11.55 -29.63
C GLU A 273 -9.40 10.30 -28.76
N ALA A 274 -9.87 10.48 -27.52
CA ALA A 274 -10.13 9.39 -26.59
C ALA A 274 -11.47 8.70 -26.84
N ASP A 275 -11.55 7.40 -26.54
CA ASP A 275 -12.82 6.68 -26.53
C ASP A 275 -13.75 7.21 -25.41
N PRO A 276 -15.04 7.50 -25.68
CA PRO A 276 -15.98 8.03 -24.69
C PRO A 276 -16.14 7.16 -23.44
N GLY A 277 -15.99 5.83 -23.56
CA GLY A 277 -16.02 4.92 -22.43
C GLY A 277 -14.83 5.12 -21.48
N THR A 278 -13.67 5.50 -22.02
CA THR A 278 -12.47 5.85 -21.23
C THR A 278 -12.68 7.13 -20.43
N VAL A 279 -13.29 8.15 -21.04
CA VAL A 279 -13.58 9.43 -20.38
C VAL A 279 -14.63 9.24 -19.27
N ARG A 280 -15.66 8.42 -19.51
CA ARG A 280 -16.64 8.06 -18.47
C ARG A 280 -16.00 7.27 -17.32
N ALA A 281 -15.14 6.30 -17.61
CA ALA A 281 -14.45 5.53 -16.57
C ALA A 281 -13.58 6.44 -15.68
N LEU A 282 -12.89 7.41 -16.28
CA LEU A 282 -12.15 8.43 -15.56
C LEU A 282 -13.07 9.29 -14.69
N ALA A 283 -14.19 9.80 -15.21
CA ALA A 283 -15.14 10.59 -14.43
C ALA A 283 -15.67 9.84 -13.20
N ARG A 284 -15.87 8.51 -13.30
CA ARG A 284 -16.29 7.66 -12.17
C ARG A 284 -15.25 7.64 -11.07
N LEU A 285 -13.97 7.54 -11.44
CA LEU A 285 -12.85 7.50 -10.50
C LEU A 285 -12.66 8.84 -9.81
N ILE A 286 -12.70 9.94 -10.57
CA ILE A 286 -12.66 11.32 -10.04
C ILE A 286 -13.76 11.52 -8.98
N TYR A 287 -14.96 11.01 -9.27
CA TYR A 287 -16.09 11.09 -8.36
C TYR A 287 -15.87 10.26 -7.07
N ILE A 288 -15.37 9.03 -7.18
CA ILE A 288 -15.04 8.16 -6.02
C ILE A 288 -13.98 8.80 -5.12
N GLU A 289 -13.07 9.58 -5.69
CA GLU A 289 -12.03 10.32 -4.97
C GLU A 289 -12.54 11.60 -4.28
N GLY A 290 -13.85 11.85 -4.34
CA GLY A 290 -14.51 12.97 -3.67
C GLY A 290 -14.45 14.28 -4.44
N GLN A 291 -13.96 14.27 -5.69
CA GLN A 291 -13.84 15.47 -6.53
C GLN A 291 -15.06 15.61 -7.47
N ALA A 292 -16.26 15.70 -6.89
CA ALA A 292 -17.51 15.69 -7.65
C ALA A 292 -17.59 16.79 -8.72
N ASP A 293 -17.15 18.01 -8.42
CA ASP A 293 -17.18 19.13 -9.37
C ASP A 293 -16.34 18.83 -10.63
N ALA A 294 -15.15 18.22 -10.46
CA ALA A 294 -14.27 17.86 -11.58
C ALA A 294 -14.85 16.72 -12.43
N ALA A 295 -15.54 15.76 -11.80
CA ALA A 295 -16.23 14.68 -12.51
C ALA A 295 -17.40 15.21 -13.35
N ILE A 296 -18.19 16.14 -12.78
CA ILE A 296 -19.30 16.82 -13.45
C ILE A 296 -18.76 17.60 -14.66
N ASP A 297 -17.75 18.44 -14.46
CA ASP A 297 -17.15 19.25 -15.53
C ASP A 297 -16.62 18.38 -16.69
N LEU A 298 -16.02 17.23 -16.38
CA LEU A 298 -15.49 16.31 -17.39
C LEU A 298 -16.62 15.66 -18.21
N LEU A 299 -17.69 15.24 -17.56
CA LEU A 299 -18.86 14.65 -18.22
C LEU A 299 -19.61 15.68 -19.06
N GLU A 300 -19.73 16.92 -18.59
CA GLU A 300 -20.34 18.02 -19.35
C GLU A 300 -19.54 18.33 -20.62
N LYS A 301 -18.21 18.42 -20.53
CA LYS A 301 -17.37 18.62 -21.72
C LYS A 301 -17.44 17.44 -22.69
N LEU A 302 -17.59 16.21 -22.20
CA LEU A 302 -17.83 15.05 -23.08
C LEU A 302 -19.18 15.18 -23.81
N LEU A 303 -20.22 15.70 -23.16
CA LEU A 303 -21.51 15.98 -23.79
C LEU A 303 -21.45 17.16 -24.77
N GLU A 304 -20.55 18.12 -24.60
CA GLU A 304 -20.32 19.14 -25.64
C GLU A 304 -19.78 18.52 -26.94
N ILE A 305 -18.94 17.49 -26.82
CA ILE A 305 -18.38 16.75 -27.97
C ILE A 305 -19.42 15.77 -28.54
N ILE A 306 -20.15 15.07 -27.67
CA ILE A 306 -21.13 14.03 -28.03
C ILE A 306 -22.48 14.30 -27.34
N PRO A 307 -23.30 15.24 -27.86
CA PRO A 307 -24.50 15.74 -27.16
C PRO A 307 -25.64 14.74 -26.93
N ARG A 308 -25.53 13.51 -27.44
CA ARG A 308 -26.57 12.47 -27.33
C ARG A 308 -26.05 11.15 -26.78
N ASP A 309 -24.93 11.18 -26.07
CA ASP A 309 -24.39 9.99 -25.42
C ASP A 309 -25.16 9.67 -24.13
N LEU A 310 -26.13 8.77 -24.23
CA LEU A 310 -27.02 8.39 -23.13
C LEU A 310 -26.25 7.80 -21.93
N ASP A 311 -25.14 7.09 -22.16
CA ASP A 311 -24.32 6.57 -21.05
C ASP A 311 -23.65 7.71 -20.28
N THR A 312 -23.26 8.79 -20.97
CA THR A 312 -22.67 9.97 -20.32
C THR A 312 -23.73 10.79 -19.58
N VAL A 313 -24.93 10.94 -20.16
CA VAL A 313 -26.08 11.59 -19.49
C VAL A 313 -26.46 10.83 -18.21
N ALA A 314 -26.61 9.51 -18.28
CA ALA A 314 -26.95 8.70 -17.11
C ALA A 314 -25.90 8.84 -16.00
N HIS A 315 -24.62 8.76 -16.35
CA HIS A 315 -23.53 8.86 -15.39
C HIS A 315 -23.42 10.25 -14.76
N LEU A 316 -23.68 11.33 -15.51
CA LEU A 316 -23.73 12.69 -14.98
C LEU A 316 -24.89 12.86 -13.99
N CYS A 317 -26.07 12.32 -14.29
CA CYS A 317 -27.22 12.38 -13.40
C CYS A 317 -27.01 11.56 -12.11
N GLU A 318 -26.37 10.39 -12.19
CA GLU A 318 -25.96 9.60 -11.01
C GLU A 318 -25.08 10.45 -10.08
N VAL A 319 -24.02 11.06 -10.62
CA VAL A 319 -23.08 11.90 -9.87
C VAL A 319 -23.78 13.11 -9.23
N LEU A 320 -24.67 13.79 -9.96
CA LEU A 320 -25.39 14.97 -9.45
C LEU A 320 -26.37 14.64 -8.32
N LEU A 321 -27.05 13.49 -8.40
CA LEU A 321 -27.99 13.05 -7.36
C LEU A 321 -27.25 12.68 -6.07
N ASP A 322 -26.16 11.94 -6.17
CA ASP A 322 -25.35 11.59 -5.00
C ASP A 322 -24.65 12.82 -4.39
N TYR A 323 -24.20 13.76 -5.21
CA TYR A 323 -23.60 15.02 -4.76
C TYR A 323 -24.61 15.98 -4.10
N GLY A 324 -25.92 15.73 -4.30
CA GLY A 324 -27.00 16.52 -3.73
C GLY A 324 -27.44 17.72 -4.57
N ASP A 325 -26.96 17.86 -5.82
CA ASP A 325 -27.46 18.87 -6.76
C ASP A 325 -28.70 18.36 -7.52
N LEU A 326 -29.76 18.13 -6.73
CA LEU A 326 -31.03 17.61 -7.21
C LEU A 326 -31.62 18.46 -8.35
N ARG A 327 -31.44 19.78 -8.31
CA ARG A 327 -32.02 20.70 -9.31
C ARG A 327 -31.40 20.53 -10.69
N ARG A 328 -30.07 20.41 -10.78
CA ARG A 328 -29.39 20.18 -12.06
C ARG A 328 -29.71 18.79 -12.62
N ALA A 329 -29.73 17.77 -11.75
CA ALA A 329 -30.10 16.42 -12.16
C ALA A 329 -31.51 16.38 -12.80
N GLU A 330 -32.51 17.01 -12.16
CA GLU A 330 -33.87 17.10 -12.70
C GLU A 330 -33.95 17.86 -14.03
N SER A 331 -33.18 18.95 -14.18
CA SER A 331 -33.13 19.71 -15.44
C SER A 331 -32.65 18.84 -16.59
N ILE A 332 -31.51 18.15 -16.41
CA ILE A 332 -30.90 17.31 -17.44
C ILE A 332 -31.80 16.13 -17.81
N LEU A 333 -32.39 15.46 -16.81
CA LEU A 333 -33.33 14.36 -17.02
C LEU A 333 -34.58 14.81 -17.79
N SER A 334 -35.07 16.03 -17.55
CA SER A 334 -36.24 16.58 -18.25
C SER A 334 -35.97 16.92 -19.72
N GLU A 335 -34.74 17.33 -20.06
CA GLU A 335 -34.32 17.66 -21.42
C GLU A 335 -34.07 16.41 -22.29
N HIS A 336 -33.71 15.29 -21.65
CA HIS A 336 -33.33 14.04 -22.30
C HIS A 336 -34.40 12.94 -22.15
N ASN A 337 -35.68 13.33 -22.25
CA ASN A 337 -36.86 12.45 -22.10
C ASN A 337 -36.92 11.34 -23.19
N TYR A 338 -36.06 10.33 -23.07
CA TYR A 338 -35.96 9.16 -23.92
C TYR A 338 -36.55 7.94 -23.20
N ASP A 339 -37.06 6.96 -23.97
CA ASP A 339 -37.52 5.62 -23.54
C ASP A 339 -36.38 4.73 -22.96
N ASP A 340 -35.45 5.32 -22.20
CA ASP A 340 -34.34 4.61 -21.58
C ASP A 340 -34.68 4.24 -20.13
N GLN A 341 -34.64 2.94 -19.85
CA GLN A 341 -35.01 2.37 -18.56
C GLN A 341 -34.09 2.82 -17.40
N ARG A 342 -32.84 3.21 -17.69
CA ARG A 342 -31.90 3.72 -16.66
C ARG A 342 -32.25 5.15 -16.25
N LEU A 343 -32.58 6.02 -17.20
CA LEU A 343 -32.99 7.40 -16.91
C LEU A 343 -34.30 7.44 -16.12
N ALA A 344 -35.22 6.51 -16.39
CA ALA A 344 -36.46 6.36 -15.61
C ALA A 344 -36.20 6.06 -14.12
N SER A 345 -35.20 5.21 -13.81
CA SER A 345 -34.82 4.89 -12.43
C SER A 345 -34.27 6.11 -11.68
N LEU A 346 -33.48 6.96 -12.35
CA LEU A 346 -32.89 8.16 -11.74
C LEU A 346 -33.95 9.25 -11.46
N ILE A 347 -34.99 9.32 -12.29
CA ILE A 347 -36.14 10.21 -12.05
C ILE A 347 -36.88 9.83 -10.77
N GLU A 348 -37.07 8.52 -10.52
CA GLU A 348 -37.71 8.03 -9.30
C GLU A 348 -36.87 8.35 -8.05
N GLU A 349 -35.55 8.17 -8.13
CA GLU A 349 -34.61 8.47 -7.04
C GLU A 349 -34.61 9.96 -6.67
N ALA A 350 -34.56 10.85 -7.66
CA ALA A 350 -34.66 12.30 -7.48
C ALA A 350 -35.92 12.69 -6.70
N ALA A 351 -37.06 12.02 -6.97
CA ALA A 351 -38.32 12.29 -6.31
C ALA A 351 -38.33 11.90 -4.82
N VAL A 352 -37.61 10.85 -4.42
CA VAL A 352 -37.51 10.38 -3.04
C VAL A 352 -36.67 11.34 -2.19
N ILE A 353 -35.52 11.80 -2.71
CA ILE A 353 -34.60 12.70 -1.98
C ILE A 353 -35.32 13.99 -1.57
N ARG A 354 -36.07 14.61 -2.50
CA ARG A 354 -36.88 15.81 -2.24
C ARG A 354 -37.84 15.68 -1.06
N ALA A 355 -38.46 14.51 -0.89
CA ALA A 355 -39.43 14.28 0.16
C ALA A 355 -38.78 14.23 1.55
N ARG A 356 -37.52 13.81 1.64
CA ARG A 356 -36.74 13.71 2.88
C ARG A 356 -36.28 15.08 3.38
N ASP A 357 -35.71 15.92 2.51
CA ASP A 357 -35.13 17.21 2.91
C ASP A 357 -36.19 18.20 3.45
N ALA A 358 -37.46 18.03 3.06
CA ALA A 358 -38.58 18.79 3.60
C ALA A 358 -38.91 18.46 5.07
N ALA A 359 -38.52 17.27 5.57
CA ALA A 359 -38.83 16.81 6.92
C ALA A 359 -37.79 17.25 7.96
N ASP A 360 -36.52 17.39 7.58
CA ASP A 360 -35.40 17.67 8.49
C ASP A 360 -35.29 19.15 8.93
N ALA A 361 -35.98 20.07 8.25
CA ALA A 361 -35.94 21.51 8.55
C ALA A 361 -36.70 21.93 9.84
N GLN A 362 -37.22 20.99 10.64
CA GLN A 362 -38.14 21.27 11.76
C GLN A 362 -37.58 21.07 13.19
N PHE A 363 -36.29 20.78 13.41
CA PHE A 363 -35.76 20.52 14.76
C PHE A 363 -34.51 21.33 15.15
N VAL A 364 -34.67 22.33 16.05
CA VAL A 364 -33.57 22.95 16.83
C VAL A 364 -34.07 23.35 18.23
N VAL A 365 -33.37 22.95 19.32
CA VAL A 365 -33.67 23.34 20.72
C VAL A 365 -32.42 23.90 21.43
N SER A 366 -32.64 24.86 22.35
CA SER A 366 -31.68 25.81 22.96
C SER A 366 -30.99 25.38 24.29
N PRO A 367 -29.86 26.00 24.69
CA PRO A 367 -28.94 25.52 25.74
C PRO A 367 -29.05 26.27 27.08
N ALA A 368 -29.63 25.65 28.12
CA ALA A 368 -29.58 26.22 29.48
C ALA A 368 -29.51 25.21 30.65
N GLN A 369 -29.57 23.89 30.43
CA GLN A 369 -29.74 22.90 31.51
C GLN A 369 -28.51 22.03 31.86
N GLU A 370 -27.38 22.12 31.15
CA GLU A 370 -26.30 21.10 31.25
C GLU A 370 -25.25 21.29 32.37
N ARG A 371 -25.36 22.30 33.25
CA ARG A 371 -24.25 22.68 34.13
C ARG A 371 -23.99 21.77 35.35
N SER A 372 -24.70 20.64 35.53
CA SER A 372 -24.51 19.78 36.72
C SER A 372 -24.55 18.26 36.47
N SER A 373 -24.42 17.81 35.23
CA SER A 373 -24.43 16.38 34.87
C SER A 373 -23.00 15.84 34.71
N PRO A 374 -22.71 14.53 34.89
CA PRO A 374 -21.42 13.95 34.53
C PRO A 374 -21.08 14.23 33.06
N LEU A 375 -19.79 14.31 32.71
CA LEU A 375 -19.32 14.64 31.36
C LEU A 375 -19.92 13.68 30.33
N THR A 376 -19.68 12.39 30.52
CA THR A 376 -20.29 11.22 29.88
C THR A 376 -19.66 9.97 30.53
N SER A 377 -19.98 8.75 30.10
CA SER A 377 -19.23 7.56 30.54
C SER A 377 -17.90 7.43 29.78
N ASP A 378 -16.86 6.87 30.42
CA ASP A 378 -15.57 6.62 29.77
C ASP A 378 -15.72 5.82 28.47
N ALA A 379 -16.63 4.83 28.45
CA ALA A 379 -16.94 4.03 27.27
C ALA A 379 -17.55 4.86 26.13
N ALA A 380 -18.43 5.81 26.44
CA ALA A 380 -19.03 6.68 25.42
C ALA A 380 -18.00 7.70 24.90
N LEU A 381 -17.19 8.28 25.78
CA LEU A 381 -16.13 9.22 25.41
C LEU A 381 -15.09 8.55 24.51
N LEU A 382 -14.51 7.44 24.96
CA LEU A 382 -13.50 6.70 24.21
C LEU A 382 -14.09 6.04 22.96
N GLY A 383 -15.36 5.60 22.98
CA GLY A 383 -16.04 5.10 21.79
C GLY A 383 -16.16 6.14 20.68
N HIS A 384 -16.42 7.41 21.03
CA HIS A 384 -16.41 8.50 20.05
C HIS A 384 -15.00 8.78 19.52
N VAL A 385 -14.00 8.78 20.39
CA VAL A 385 -12.59 8.95 20.01
C VAL A 385 -12.15 7.84 19.05
N ALA A 386 -12.46 6.58 19.35
CA ALA A 386 -12.16 5.43 18.51
C ALA A 386 -12.78 5.60 17.12
N LYS A 387 -14.09 5.86 17.06
CA LYS A 387 -14.80 6.09 15.80
C LYS A 387 -14.18 7.22 14.97
N SER A 388 -13.80 8.32 15.62
CA SER A 388 -13.21 9.49 14.95
C SER A 388 -11.81 9.21 14.42
N LEU A 389 -11.02 8.40 15.13
CA LEU A 389 -9.70 7.96 14.68
C LEU A 389 -9.83 6.91 13.57
N ASP A 390 -10.77 5.98 13.65
CA ASP A 390 -10.99 4.93 12.65
C ASP A 390 -11.40 5.50 11.28
N THR A 391 -12.19 6.58 11.27
CA THR A 391 -12.58 7.27 10.03
C THR A 391 -11.48 8.15 9.44
N SER A 392 -10.43 8.46 10.21
CA SER A 392 -9.26 9.17 9.68
C SER A 392 -8.34 8.23 8.89
N ALA A 393 -7.38 8.77 8.13
CA ALA A 393 -6.36 7.96 7.47
C ALA A 393 -5.22 7.61 8.45
N LEU A 394 -4.76 6.36 8.44
CA LEU A 394 -3.49 5.98 9.08
C LEU A 394 -2.35 6.35 8.14
N ASN A 395 -1.61 7.39 8.50
CA ASN A 395 -0.39 7.81 7.81
C ASN A 395 0.77 7.00 8.40
N ILE A 396 1.64 6.46 7.56
CA ILE A 396 2.78 5.61 7.99
C ILE A 396 4.12 6.35 7.94
N ASP A 397 4.17 7.49 7.27
CA ASP A 397 5.37 8.25 6.95
C ASP A 397 5.13 9.73 7.33
N PRO A 398 5.98 10.37 8.18
CA PRO A 398 7.29 9.92 8.69
C PRO A 398 7.24 8.94 9.86
N CYS A 399 6.06 8.72 10.44
CA CYS A 399 5.79 7.70 11.44
C CYS A 399 4.30 7.34 11.40
N PRO A 400 3.89 6.21 12.03
CA PRO A 400 2.47 5.88 12.18
C PRO A 400 1.73 6.96 12.98
N TYR A 401 0.78 7.66 12.36
CA TYR A 401 -0.12 8.59 13.02
C TYR A 401 -1.50 8.68 12.37
N ARG A 402 -2.48 9.13 13.16
CA ARG A 402 -3.84 9.49 12.74
C ARG A 402 -4.15 10.90 13.21
N PHE A 403 -4.72 11.70 12.32
CA PHE A 403 -5.26 13.02 12.65
C PHE A 403 -6.77 13.00 12.42
N ALA A 404 -7.53 13.36 13.43
CA ALA A 404 -8.98 13.39 13.36
C ALA A 404 -9.52 14.76 13.78
N THR A 405 -10.52 15.24 13.03
CA THR A 405 -11.40 16.32 13.44
C THR A 405 -12.62 15.75 14.15
N SER A 406 -13.25 16.55 15.01
CA SER A 406 -14.36 16.09 15.85
C SER A 406 -13.97 14.92 16.76
N LEU A 407 -12.78 14.98 17.37
CA LEU A 407 -12.24 13.87 18.16
C LEU A 407 -13.17 13.49 19.34
N LEU A 408 -13.79 14.49 19.97
CA LEU A 408 -14.82 14.30 20.99
C LEU A 408 -16.20 14.65 20.44
N GLU A 409 -17.24 14.10 21.06
CA GLU A 409 -18.60 14.56 20.84
C GLU A 409 -18.69 16.08 21.10
N GLN A 410 -19.34 16.84 20.22
CA GLN A 410 -19.30 18.30 20.28
C GLN A 410 -19.83 18.86 21.63
N GLY A 411 -20.84 18.23 22.22
CA GLY A 411 -21.33 18.58 23.56
C GLY A 411 -20.27 18.44 24.65
N VAL A 412 -19.55 17.31 24.63
CA VAL A 412 -18.43 17.01 25.55
C VAL A 412 -17.30 18.02 25.35
N TYR A 413 -16.88 18.29 24.11
CA TYR A 413 -15.85 19.28 23.80
C TYR A 413 -16.22 20.68 24.32
N ASN A 414 -17.44 21.12 24.05
CA ASN A 414 -17.93 22.43 24.51
C ASN A 414 -17.92 22.55 26.04
N ARG A 415 -18.24 21.46 26.75
CA ARG A 415 -18.20 21.42 28.21
C ARG A 415 -16.78 21.46 28.76
N ILE A 416 -15.82 20.76 28.13
CA ILE A 416 -14.40 20.84 28.46
C ILE A 416 -13.89 22.27 28.27
N MET A 417 -14.17 22.88 27.11
CA MET A 417 -13.73 24.24 26.79
C MET A 417 -14.30 25.31 27.73
N ARG A 418 -15.57 25.19 28.13
CA ARG A 418 -16.19 26.10 29.13
C ARG A 418 -15.55 26.00 30.51
N ASN A 419 -14.93 24.87 30.82
CA ASN A 419 -14.26 24.62 32.10
C ASN A 419 -12.73 24.71 31.99
N MET A 420 -12.18 25.26 30.90
CA MET A 420 -10.73 25.41 30.71
C MET A 420 -10.09 26.15 31.90
N PRO A 421 -9.00 25.63 32.51
CA PRO A 421 -8.37 26.29 33.64
C PRO A 421 -7.82 27.67 33.24
N ASP A 422 -7.92 28.65 34.14
CA ASP A 422 -7.40 30.00 33.89
C ASP A 422 -5.87 29.93 33.65
N PRO A 423 -5.36 30.40 32.49
CA PRO A 423 -3.94 30.36 32.16
C PRO A 423 -3.02 31.17 33.10
N SER A 424 -3.59 32.05 33.93
CA SER A 424 -2.89 32.89 34.92
C SER A 424 -2.66 32.24 36.28
N LEU A 425 -3.19 31.02 36.50
CA LEU A 425 -3.05 30.32 37.78
C LEU A 425 -1.58 29.94 38.06
N ALA A 426 -1.17 30.08 39.33
CA ALA A 426 0.20 29.82 39.81
C ALA A 426 0.71 28.37 39.60
N GLY A 427 -0.18 27.42 39.25
CA GLY A 427 0.16 26.02 38.99
C GLY A 427 0.67 25.73 37.57
N TRP A 428 0.56 26.67 36.62
CA TRP A 428 1.06 26.51 35.25
C TRP A 428 2.58 26.76 35.12
N GLY A 429 3.37 26.34 36.11
CA GLY A 429 4.81 26.54 36.14
C GLY A 429 5.54 25.64 35.16
N GLY A 430 6.33 26.23 34.27
CA GLY A 430 7.33 25.50 33.49
C GLY A 430 8.50 25.06 34.37
N ASN A 431 9.16 23.96 34.00
CA ASN A 431 10.44 23.62 34.65
C ASN A 431 11.55 24.54 34.14
N SER A 432 12.75 24.44 34.72
CA SER A 432 13.92 25.23 34.30
C SER A 432 14.27 25.10 32.81
N ASP A 433 13.95 23.96 32.21
CA ASP A 433 14.26 23.62 30.82
C ASP A 433 13.16 24.11 29.85
N TYR A 434 11.93 24.30 30.34
CA TYR A 434 10.75 24.70 29.57
C TYR A 434 9.89 25.74 30.32
N PRO A 435 10.40 26.96 30.56
CA PRO A 435 9.68 27.98 31.33
C PRO A 435 8.35 28.40 30.69
N ASP A 436 8.24 28.29 29.36
CA ASP A 436 7.08 28.72 28.58
C ASP A 436 6.00 27.63 28.40
N ARG A 437 6.19 26.43 28.98
CA ARG A 437 5.18 25.35 28.99
C ARG A 437 4.67 25.14 30.41
N GLY A 438 3.37 25.37 30.61
CA GLY A 438 2.69 24.94 31.83
C GLY A 438 2.07 23.55 31.68
N MET A 439 2.03 22.77 32.77
CA MET A 439 1.45 21.42 32.79
C MET A 439 0.62 21.19 34.05
N LEU A 440 -0.61 20.69 33.90
CA LEU A 440 -1.51 20.33 35.01
C LEU A 440 -1.95 18.87 34.88
N GLY A 441 -1.68 18.08 35.92
CA GLY A 441 -2.06 16.66 35.99
C GLY A 441 -3.47 16.43 36.54
N ILE A 442 -3.87 15.16 36.62
CA ILE A 442 -5.19 14.71 37.10
C ILE A 442 -5.51 15.09 38.56
N ASP A 443 -4.47 15.29 39.39
CA ASP A 443 -4.60 15.56 40.82
C ASP A 443 -5.00 17.02 41.12
N VAL A 444 -5.01 17.90 40.12
CA VAL A 444 -5.32 19.32 40.33
C VAL A 444 -6.83 19.54 40.22
N GLU A 445 -7.50 19.80 41.34
CA GLU A 445 -8.94 20.07 41.37
C GLU A 445 -9.27 21.49 40.86
N TRP A 446 -10.06 21.58 39.78
CA TRP A 446 -10.68 22.84 39.31
C TRP A 446 -12.10 22.59 38.78
N GLY A 447 -13.05 23.46 39.13
CA GLY A 447 -14.43 23.44 38.59
C GLY A 447 -15.26 22.22 39.00
N ASP A 448 -16.26 21.87 38.18
CA ASP A 448 -17.26 20.83 38.46
C ASP A 448 -16.76 19.37 38.25
N GLY A 449 -15.43 19.14 38.25
CA GLY A 449 -14.85 17.79 38.07
C GLY A 449 -14.65 17.33 36.62
N VAL A 450 -15.09 18.12 35.63
CA VAL A 450 -15.02 17.80 34.19
C VAL A 450 -13.63 17.38 33.71
N TRP A 451 -12.57 18.07 34.14
CA TRP A 451 -11.20 17.72 33.72
C TRP A 451 -10.69 16.44 34.38
N ARG A 452 -11.12 16.14 35.61
CA ARG A 452 -10.78 14.87 36.26
C ARG A 452 -11.43 13.71 35.51
N GLU A 453 -12.70 13.85 35.15
CA GLU A 453 -13.42 12.84 34.36
C GLU A 453 -12.77 12.65 32.99
N ALA A 454 -12.48 13.75 32.26
CA ALA A 454 -11.82 13.68 30.97
C ALA A 454 -10.43 13.02 31.06
N LEU A 455 -9.58 13.45 32.00
CA LEU A 455 -8.24 12.88 32.18
C LEU A 455 -8.28 11.42 32.63
N SER A 456 -9.25 11.05 33.48
CA SER A 456 -9.44 9.66 33.93
C SER A 456 -9.65 8.71 32.74
N ALA A 457 -10.52 9.07 31.80
CA ALA A 457 -10.76 8.25 30.61
C ALA A 457 -9.46 8.01 29.80
N PHE A 458 -8.64 9.05 29.61
CA PHE A 458 -7.35 8.96 28.92
C PHE A 458 -6.21 8.33 29.74
N THR A 459 -6.46 7.93 30.99
CA THR A 459 -5.52 7.16 31.82
C THR A 459 -5.92 5.69 31.95
N SER A 460 -7.04 5.29 31.32
CA SER A 460 -7.60 3.94 31.42
C SER A 460 -6.92 2.92 30.51
N GLU A 461 -7.07 1.64 30.87
CA GLU A 461 -6.67 0.51 30.01
C GLU A 461 -7.44 0.54 28.66
N ALA A 462 -8.71 0.92 28.67
CA ALA A 462 -9.52 1.06 27.46
C ALA A 462 -8.94 2.09 26.48
N PHE A 463 -8.38 3.20 26.97
CA PHE A 463 -7.67 4.16 26.12
C PHE A 463 -6.38 3.55 25.53
N THR A 464 -5.66 2.77 26.33
CA THR A 464 -4.45 2.08 25.86
C THR A 464 -4.76 1.07 24.76
N ASP A 465 -5.83 0.29 24.91
CA ASP A 465 -6.32 -0.66 23.90
C ASP A 465 -6.71 0.06 22.60
N LEU A 466 -7.51 1.11 22.72
CA LEU A 466 -7.94 1.95 21.60
C LEU A 466 -6.75 2.50 20.82
N ALA A 467 -5.75 3.06 21.50
CA ALA A 467 -4.61 3.66 20.83
C ALA A 467 -3.75 2.61 20.09
N VAL A 468 -3.61 1.42 20.65
CA VAL A 468 -2.91 0.30 20.02
C VAL A 468 -3.65 -0.17 18.77
N GLU A 469 -4.98 -0.28 18.83
CA GLU A 469 -5.83 -0.66 17.69
C GLU A 469 -5.77 0.41 16.60
N ALA A 470 -5.99 1.68 16.95
CA ALA A 470 -5.98 2.79 16.00
C ALA A 470 -4.63 2.90 15.26
N LEU A 471 -3.50 2.59 15.90
CA LEU A 471 -2.17 2.61 15.26
C LEU A 471 -1.77 1.29 14.59
N ASN A 472 -2.66 0.28 14.54
CA ASN A 472 -2.36 -1.07 14.07
C ASN A 472 -1.13 -1.70 14.79
N ALA A 473 -0.95 -1.41 16.08
CA ALA A 473 0.23 -1.78 16.85
C ALA A 473 0.07 -3.06 17.69
N GLY A 474 -0.94 -3.89 17.39
CA GLY A 474 -1.29 -5.09 18.18
C GLY A 474 -0.15 -6.12 18.28
N GLU A 475 0.55 -6.40 17.16
CA GLU A 475 1.70 -7.30 17.18
C GLU A 475 2.85 -6.76 18.03
N PHE A 476 3.07 -5.44 18.01
CA PHE A 476 4.13 -4.81 18.78
C PHE A 476 3.81 -4.82 20.29
N ARG A 477 2.55 -4.63 20.67
CA ARG A 477 2.10 -4.85 22.05
C ARG A 477 2.34 -6.29 22.50
N ALA A 478 1.95 -7.27 21.69
CA ALA A 478 2.17 -8.68 22.01
C ALA A 478 3.66 -9.02 22.19
N TYR A 479 4.55 -8.39 21.40
CA TYR A 479 5.99 -8.50 21.58
C TYR A 479 6.45 -7.92 22.93
N LEU A 480 6.01 -6.71 23.29
CA LEU A 480 6.37 -6.09 24.56
C LEU A 480 5.89 -6.93 25.76
N GLU A 481 4.67 -7.46 25.70
CA GLU A 481 4.12 -8.34 26.73
C GLU A 481 4.94 -9.63 26.87
N ALA A 482 5.42 -10.20 25.76
CA ALA A 482 6.31 -11.36 25.77
C ALA A 482 7.70 -11.06 26.39
N GLU A 483 8.18 -9.82 26.29
CA GLU A 483 9.41 -9.34 26.92
C GLU A 483 9.22 -8.90 28.40
N GLY A 484 8.02 -9.13 28.97
CA GLY A 484 7.71 -8.76 30.35
C GLY A 484 7.49 -7.27 30.55
N CYS A 485 7.10 -6.55 29.50
CA CYS A 485 6.66 -5.16 29.58
C CYS A 485 5.14 -5.05 29.54
N ARG A 486 4.60 -3.96 30.10
CA ARG A 486 3.19 -3.57 29.96
C ARG A 486 3.08 -2.13 29.51
N LEU A 487 1.93 -1.79 28.95
CA LEU A 487 1.61 -0.41 28.56
C LEU A 487 0.80 0.27 29.67
N VAL A 488 1.19 1.49 30.03
CA VAL A 488 0.49 2.31 31.05
C VAL A 488 0.32 3.73 30.52
N SER A 489 -0.89 4.26 30.58
CA SER A 489 -1.21 5.62 30.14
C SER A 489 -1.13 6.64 31.27
N SER A 490 -0.70 7.86 30.93
CA SER A 490 -0.89 9.05 31.77
C SER A 490 -1.44 10.21 30.92
N ALA A 491 -2.19 11.10 31.54
CA ALA A 491 -2.76 12.27 30.86
C ALA A 491 -2.59 13.54 31.68
N HIS A 492 -2.40 14.67 30.99
CA HIS A 492 -2.29 16.00 31.58
C HIS A 492 -2.74 17.07 30.58
N VAL A 493 -3.04 18.26 31.09
CA VAL A 493 -3.31 19.44 30.27
C VAL A 493 -2.04 20.27 30.15
N THR A 494 -1.65 20.62 28.94
CA THR A 494 -0.52 21.52 28.65
C THR A 494 -1.01 22.86 28.15
N MET A 495 -0.28 23.92 28.48
CA MET A 495 -0.49 25.26 27.94
C MET A 495 0.86 25.83 27.53
N ASP A 496 1.11 25.87 26.24
CA ASP A 496 2.32 26.47 25.71
C ASP A 496 2.07 27.96 25.44
N ARG A 497 3.03 28.80 25.83
CA ARG A 497 2.99 30.27 25.69
C ARG A 497 3.95 30.76 24.62
N GLN A 498 3.91 32.06 24.34
CA GLN A 498 4.83 32.72 23.43
C GLN A 498 6.29 32.29 23.69
N ASN A 499 7.05 32.09 22.61
CA ASN A 499 8.44 31.58 22.59
C ASN A 499 8.63 30.09 22.87
N TYR A 500 7.60 29.36 23.30
CA TYR A 500 7.73 27.90 23.44
C TYR A 500 8.00 27.26 22.07
N ALA A 501 9.03 26.44 22.01
CA ALA A 501 9.43 25.68 20.83
C ALA A 501 10.10 24.38 21.27
N LEU A 502 9.92 23.32 20.48
CA LEU A 502 10.73 22.11 20.58
C LEU A 502 11.28 21.82 19.20
N GLY A 503 12.60 21.80 19.09
CA GLY A 503 13.25 21.32 17.87
C GLY A 503 12.85 19.87 17.56
N PRO A 504 13.04 19.40 16.32
CA PRO A 504 12.73 18.03 15.97
C PRO A 504 13.48 17.07 16.90
N HIS A 505 12.74 16.13 17.49
CA HIS A 505 13.29 15.17 18.44
C HIS A 505 12.52 13.86 18.38
N ARG A 506 13.17 12.81 18.88
CA ARG A 506 12.50 11.56 19.24
C ARG A 506 12.22 11.56 20.72
N ASP A 507 11.08 11.01 21.09
CA ASP A 507 10.76 10.79 22.47
C ASP A 507 11.70 9.76 23.12
N HIS A 508 11.72 9.74 24.46
CA HIS A 508 12.42 8.72 25.21
C HIS A 508 11.88 7.33 24.84
N ALA A 509 12.74 6.31 24.75
CA ALA A 509 12.37 4.97 24.30
C ALA A 509 11.29 4.28 25.16
N SER A 510 10.99 4.82 26.35
CA SER A 510 9.91 4.37 27.22
C SER A 510 8.53 4.92 26.83
N ARG A 511 8.43 5.85 25.88
CA ARG A 511 7.15 6.36 25.35
C ARG A 511 6.77 5.52 24.14
N PHE A 512 5.58 4.93 24.19
CA PHE A 512 5.02 4.09 23.14
C PHE A 512 4.27 4.91 22.10
N ALA A 513 3.26 5.67 22.54
CA ALA A 513 2.41 6.52 21.69
C ALA A 513 1.91 7.74 22.47
N THR A 514 1.54 8.80 21.74
CA THR A 514 0.96 10.02 22.32
C THR A 514 -0.28 10.44 21.53
N LEU A 515 -1.37 10.72 22.24
CA LEU A 515 -2.52 11.47 21.73
C LEU A 515 -2.41 12.92 22.21
N LEU A 516 -2.53 13.86 21.27
CA LEU A 516 -2.68 15.28 21.53
C LEU A 516 -4.07 15.72 21.06
N LEU A 517 -4.95 16.09 22.00
CA LEU A 517 -6.21 16.76 21.72
C LEU A 517 -5.98 18.28 21.76
N TYR A 518 -6.24 18.94 20.64
CA TYR A 518 -6.11 20.37 20.45
C TYR A 518 -7.36 21.10 20.94
N LEU A 519 -7.13 22.15 21.72
CA LEU A 519 -8.19 22.88 22.42
C LEU A 519 -8.19 24.39 22.11
N PRO A 520 -7.95 24.86 20.87
CA PRO A 520 -8.05 26.28 20.58
C PRO A 520 -9.51 26.75 20.68
N ARG A 521 -9.68 28.07 20.86
CA ARG A 521 -11.02 28.70 20.89
C ARG A 521 -11.67 28.75 19.51
N ASP A 522 -10.87 28.92 18.48
CA ASP A 522 -11.23 29.06 17.06
C ASP A 522 -10.08 28.54 16.19
N ASP A 523 -10.13 28.75 14.88
CA ASP A 523 -9.15 28.27 13.90
C ASP A 523 -8.06 29.32 13.56
N THR A 524 -8.00 30.44 14.27
CA THR A 524 -7.08 31.56 13.96
C THR A 524 -5.61 31.21 14.12
N ASP A 525 -5.31 30.18 14.91
CA ASP A 525 -3.96 29.71 15.25
C ASP A 525 -3.70 28.31 14.68
N SER A 526 -4.38 27.94 13.59
CA SER A 526 -4.31 26.60 12.98
C SER A 526 -2.89 26.16 12.59
N GLU A 527 -1.95 27.09 12.41
CA GLU A 527 -0.55 26.80 12.12
C GLU A 527 0.28 26.33 13.33
N LEU A 528 -0.23 26.48 14.57
CA LEU A 528 0.55 26.24 15.79
C LEU A 528 0.62 24.77 16.22
N GLY A 529 0.15 23.83 15.41
CA GLY A 529 0.07 22.43 15.80
C GLY A 529 1.40 21.68 15.75
N THR A 530 1.34 20.37 16.00
CA THR A 530 2.52 19.52 16.06
C THR A 530 3.08 19.31 14.66
N SER A 531 4.37 19.57 14.49
CA SER A 531 5.06 19.32 13.23
C SER A 531 5.78 17.97 13.26
N LEU A 532 5.68 17.24 12.16
CA LEU A 532 6.34 15.96 11.93
C LEU A 532 7.50 16.17 10.95
N TYR A 533 8.63 15.53 11.22
CA TYR A 533 9.90 15.80 10.55
C TYR A 533 10.58 14.53 10.05
N LYS A 534 11.37 14.67 9.00
CA LYS A 534 12.36 13.67 8.54
C LYS A 534 13.77 14.23 8.62
N PRO A 535 14.75 13.47 9.10
CA PRO A 535 16.13 13.92 9.06
C PRO A 535 16.64 13.94 7.61
N ILE A 536 17.19 15.06 7.16
CA ILE A 536 17.86 15.18 5.84
C ILE A 536 19.38 14.92 5.93
N VAL A 537 19.86 14.61 7.13
CA VAL A 537 21.24 14.19 7.40
C VAL A 537 21.23 12.94 8.29
N PRO A 538 22.24 12.06 8.21
CA PRO A 538 22.31 10.87 9.07
C PRO A 538 22.21 11.22 10.56
N MET A 539 21.26 10.57 11.26
CA MET A 539 21.06 10.75 12.70
C MET A 539 21.68 9.61 13.52
N PRO A 540 22.19 9.89 14.73
CA PRO A 540 22.70 8.84 15.62
C PRO A 540 21.60 7.85 16.02
N ARG A 541 21.94 6.55 16.09
CA ARG A 541 20.98 5.51 16.49
C ARG A 541 20.39 5.73 17.90
N LEU A 542 21.14 6.35 18.82
CA LEU A 542 20.75 6.61 20.20
C LEU A 542 20.70 8.13 20.48
N ASP A 543 19.71 8.83 19.91
CA ASP A 543 19.51 10.29 20.12
C ASP A 543 18.20 10.66 20.84
N HIS A 544 17.51 9.67 21.44
CA HIS A 544 16.26 9.88 22.18
C HIS A 544 16.32 11.04 23.18
N GLY A 545 15.30 11.90 23.18
CA GLY A 545 15.16 13.05 24.05
C GLY A 545 16.05 14.25 23.70
N LYS A 546 16.84 14.20 22.62
CA LYS A 546 17.65 15.34 22.17
C LYS A 546 16.89 16.17 21.15
N HIS A 547 16.87 17.48 21.37
CA HIS A 547 16.33 18.42 20.39
C HIS A 547 17.41 18.78 19.38
N HIS A 548 17.04 18.72 18.10
CA HIS A 548 17.93 19.04 17.02
C HIS A 548 17.56 20.39 16.38
N ALA A 549 18.51 20.96 15.63
CA ALA A 549 18.25 22.16 14.86
C ALA A 549 17.35 21.83 13.65
N PHE A 550 16.28 22.62 13.44
CA PHE A 550 15.32 22.46 12.34
C PHE A 550 15.98 22.28 10.96
N LYS A 551 17.08 23.00 10.69
CA LYS A 551 17.84 22.89 9.42
C LYS A 551 18.38 21.49 9.08
N LYS A 552 18.40 20.56 10.03
CA LYS A 552 18.81 19.16 9.80
C LYS A 552 17.63 18.26 9.44
N PHE A 553 16.44 18.83 9.31
CA PHE A 553 15.20 18.14 9.10
C PHE A 553 14.41 18.81 7.98
N GLU A 554 13.69 17.99 7.23
CA GLU A 554 12.57 18.39 6.40
C GLU A 554 11.30 18.29 7.24
N ARG A 555 10.45 19.31 7.19
CA ARG A 555 9.14 19.30 7.83
C ARG A 555 8.14 18.67 6.87
N VAL A 556 7.69 17.46 7.18
CA VAL A 556 6.78 16.68 6.32
C VAL A 556 5.36 17.22 6.42
N ALA A 557 4.92 17.48 7.65
CA ALA A 557 3.57 17.99 7.90
C ALA A 557 3.57 18.85 9.18
N THR A 558 2.66 19.81 9.23
CA THR A 558 2.23 20.44 10.46
C THR A 558 0.76 20.11 10.64
N ILE A 559 0.44 19.35 11.67
CA ILE A 559 -0.94 18.98 11.98
C ILE A 559 -1.70 20.25 12.35
N PRO A 560 -2.85 20.55 11.73
CA PRO A 560 -3.51 21.81 11.96
C PRO A 560 -4.11 21.87 13.37
N PHE A 561 -3.83 22.95 14.09
CA PHE A 561 -4.30 23.20 15.45
C PHE A 561 -5.75 23.72 15.43
N LEU A 562 -6.70 22.83 15.16
CA LEU A 562 -8.12 23.16 15.00
C LEU A 562 -8.93 22.80 16.26
N PRO A 563 -10.07 23.49 16.50
CA PRO A 563 -10.98 23.10 17.58
C PRO A 563 -11.44 21.65 17.46
N ASN A 564 -11.46 20.93 18.58
CA ASN A 564 -11.93 19.54 18.67
C ASN A 564 -11.20 18.60 17.69
N SER A 565 -9.92 18.81 17.47
CA SER A 565 -9.09 17.97 16.62
C SER A 565 -7.93 17.37 17.40
N GLY A 566 -7.29 16.34 16.89
CA GLY A 566 -6.12 15.80 17.54
C GLY A 566 -5.34 14.80 16.73
N ILE A 567 -4.11 14.56 17.14
CA ILE A 567 -3.20 13.58 16.54
C ILE A 567 -2.88 12.48 17.55
N LEU A 568 -3.05 11.23 17.13
CA LEU A 568 -2.50 10.05 17.79
C LEU A 568 -1.30 9.58 16.97
N PHE A 569 -0.12 9.49 17.57
CA PHE A 569 1.09 9.06 16.85
C PHE A 569 1.96 8.12 17.68
N LEU A 570 2.68 7.24 16.97
CA LEU A 570 3.64 6.33 17.56
C LEU A 570 4.95 7.07 17.87
N ASN A 571 5.46 6.91 19.08
CA ASN A 571 6.69 7.54 19.56
C ASN A 571 7.94 6.68 19.32
N PHE A 572 7.75 5.46 18.80
CA PHE A 572 8.81 4.48 18.55
C PHE A 572 9.37 4.61 17.11
N GLY A 573 10.62 4.19 16.91
CA GLY A 573 11.27 4.23 15.59
C GLY A 573 11.78 5.63 15.17
N PRO A 574 11.76 5.99 13.87
CA PRO A 574 12.21 7.29 13.36
C PRO A 574 11.14 8.41 13.50
N SER A 575 10.36 8.42 14.58
CA SER A 575 9.29 9.39 14.83
C SER A 575 9.86 10.73 15.34
N TYR A 576 10.30 11.59 14.42
CA TYR A 576 10.74 12.94 14.76
C TYR A 576 9.58 13.92 14.70
N HIS A 577 9.31 14.57 15.83
CA HIS A 577 8.28 15.59 15.93
C HIS A 577 8.81 16.79 16.71
N GLY A 578 8.10 17.89 16.62
CA GLY A 578 8.49 19.14 17.26
C GLY A 578 7.42 20.20 17.10
N VAL A 579 7.68 21.36 17.68
CA VAL A 579 6.78 22.50 17.62
C VAL A 579 7.58 23.74 17.30
N GLU A 580 7.15 24.44 16.25
CA GLU A 580 7.80 25.65 15.79
C GLU A 580 7.63 26.78 16.83
N PRO A 581 8.56 27.75 16.88
CA PRO A 581 8.46 28.88 17.80
C PRO A 581 7.18 29.69 17.57
N ILE A 582 6.44 29.94 18.67
CA ILE A 582 5.29 30.85 18.65
C ILE A 582 5.83 32.29 18.55
N SER A 583 5.78 32.86 17.35
CA SER A 583 6.34 34.18 17.01
C SER A 583 5.48 35.38 17.45
N ARG A 584 4.25 35.11 17.90
CA ARG A 584 3.27 36.11 18.37
C ARG A 584 2.69 35.73 19.73
N PRO A 585 2.05 36.66 20.47
CA PRO A 585 1.34 36.31 21.69
C PRO A 585 0.16 35.38 21.38
N ALA A 586 0.34 34.07 21.58
CA ALA A 586 -0.67 33.04 21.41
C ALA A 586 -0.56 31.99 22.50
N LEU A 587 -1.64 31.23 22.70
CA LEU A 587 -1.71 30.12 23.66
C LEU A 587 -2.01 28.84 22.91
N ARG A 588 -1.31 27.76 23.26
CA ARG A 588 -1.58 26.42 22.72
C ARG A 588 -2.03 25.47 23.84
N PRO A 589 -3.32 25.50 24.23
CA PRO A 589 -3.90 24.53 25.15
C PRO A 589 -4.07 23.17 24.47
N MET A 590 -3.62 22.10 25.14
CA MET A 590 -3.79 20.73 24.67
C MET A 590 -4.04 19.79 25.85
N LEU A 591 -4.81 18.72 25.62
CA LEU A 591 -4.77 17.55 26.49
C LEU A 591 -3.79 16.57 25.85
N GLN A 592 -2.77 16.18 26.61
CA GLN A 592 -1.76 15.22 26.19
C GLN A 592 -1.94 13.93 26.98
N ALA A 593 -2.25 12.85 26.28
CA ALA A 593 -2.29 11.49 26.82
C ALA A 593 -1.13 10.68 26.23
N THR A 594 -0.26 10.14 27.07
CA THR A 594 0.95 9.42 26.65
C THR A 594 0.93 8.01 27.23
N ILE A 595 1.20 7.02 26.38
CA ILE A 595 1.32 5.62 26.74
C ILE A 595 2.80 5.31 26.91
N TYR A 596 3.14 4.70 28.04
CA TYR A 596 4.50 4.33 28.41
C TYR A 596 4.68 2.83 28.43
N ILE A 597 5.89 2.38 28.11
CA ILE A 597 6.36 1.01 28.28
C ILE A 597 6.93 0.91 29.69
N GLU A 598 6.30 0.11 30.54
CA GLU A 598 6.74 -0.16 31.91
C GLU A 598 7.20 -1.62 32.02
N GLN A 599 8.36 -1.87 32.62
CA GLN A 599 8.84 -3.22 32.86
C GLN A 599 8.16 -3.82 34.07
N VAL A 600 7.51 -4.98 33.90
CA VAL A 600 6.91 -5.73 34.98
C VAL A 600 8.04 -6.44 35.72
N ARG A 601 8.29 -6.02 36.97
CA ARG A 601 9.34 -6.61 37.82
C ARG A 601 9.03 -8.04 38.25
#